data_AF-A0A382MCP2-F1
#
_entry.id   AF-A0A382MCP2-F1
#
_cell.length_a   1.000
_cell.length_b   1.000
_cell.length_c   1.000
_cell.angle_alpha   90.00
_cell.angle_beta   90.00
_cell.angle_gamma   90.00
#
_symmetry.space_group_name_H-M   'P 1'
#
loop_
_entity.id
_entity.type
_entity.pdbx_description
1 polymer ?
#
loop_
_entity_poly.entity_id
_entity_poly.type
_entity_poly.pdbx_seq_one_letter_code
_entity_poly.pdbx_strand_id
1 'polypeptide(L)'
;SGVATPEQFRGWNNLFNKLREEGFWITLDYDLKYHSWVLEQGFNKYDKFISMISAKLPNIDQLNRNARLKLDDKDFKFSNNGVWVHPIRQLKTQATLTTWEEYKDDKEV
;
A
#
# COMPACT_ATOMS: atom_id res chain seq x y z
N SER A 1 -0.78 -1.34 20.20
CA SER A 1 0.15 -1.69 19.11
C SER A 1 -0.56 -2.67 18.16
N GLY A 2 -1.24 -2.14 17.13
CA GLY A 2 -2.18 -2.92 16.29
C GLY A 2 -1.47 -3.72 15.19
N VAL A 3 -0.89 -4.86 15.56
CA VAL A 3 -0.44 -5.90 14.63
C VAL A 3 -1.57 -6.92 14.51
N ALA A 4 -1.91 -7.32 13.29
CA ALA A 4 -2.95 -8.32 13.04
C ALA A 4 -2.60 -9.66 13.71
N THR A 5 -3.61 -10.39 14.20
CA THR A 5 -3.42 -11.71 14.80
C THR A 5 -3.18 -12.78 13.72
N PRO A 6 -2.59 -13.94 14.08
CA PRO A 6 -2.45 -15.06 13.16
C PRO A 6 -3.77 -15.49 12.51
N GLU A 7 -4.88 -15.45 13.26
CA GLU A 7 -6.22 -15.73 12.75
C GLU A 7 -6.64 -14.72 11.68
N GLN A 8 -6.37 -13.43 11.91
CA GLN A 8 -6.68 -12.37 10.94
C GLN A 8 -5.88 -12.55 9.64
N PHE A 9 -4.59 -12.86 9.73
CA PHE A 9 -3.77 -13.15 8.54
C PHE A 9 -4.29 -14.37 7.76
N ARG A 10 -4.67 -15.45 8.46
CA ARG A 10 -5.32 -16.61 7.81
C ARG A 10 -6.63 -16.23 7.14
N GLY A 11 -7.44 -15.39 7.77
CA GLY A 11 -8.67 -14.85 7.22
C GLY A 11 -8.46 -14.12 5.90
N TRP A 12 -7.48 -13.21 5.85
CA TRP A 12 -7.12 -12.48 4.63
C TRP A 12 -6.65 -13.40 3.50
N ASN A 13 -5.79 -14.38 3.80
CA ASN A 13 -5.33 -15.35 2.80
C ASN A 13 -6.49 -16.20 2.25
N ASN A 14 -7.39 -16.66 3.11
CA ASN A 14 -8.56 -17.43 2.70
C ASN A 14 -9.52 -16.61 1.83
N LEU A 15 -9.75 -15.34 2.19
CA LEU A 15 -10.58 -14.43 1.39
C LEU A 15 -9.97 -14.21 0.01
N PHE A 16 -8.67 -13.91 -0.05
CA PHE A 16 -7.94 -13.73 -1.31
C PHE A 16 -8.08 -14.97 -2.21
N ASN A 17 -7.85 -16.17 -1.67
CA ASN A 17 -7.91 -17.40 -2.47
C ASN A 17 -9.30 -17.66 -3.04
N LYS A 18 -10.37 -17.44 -2.25
CA LYS A 18 -11.74 -17.55 -2.75
C LYS A 18 -12.03 -16.56 -3.88
N LEU A 19 -11.68 -15.29 -3.70
CA LEU A 19 -11.90 -14.26 -4.73
C LEU A 19 -11.08 -14.54 -6.00
N ARG A 20 -9.87 -15.08 -5.83
CA ARG A 20 -8.99 -15.49 -6.92
C ARG A 20 -9.56 -16.67 -7.70
N GLU A 21 -10.08 -17.69 -7.01
CA GLU A 21 -10.72 -18.85 -7.62
C GLU A 21 -11.92 -18.45 -8.49
N GLU A 22 -12.69 -17.46 -8.04
CA GLU A 22 -13.79 -16.85 -8.80
C GLU A 22 -13.32 -15.91 -9.94
N GLY A 23 -12.00 -15.69 -10.07
CA GLY A 23 -11.43 -14.91 -11.17
C GLY A 23 -11.64 -13.41 -11.08
N PHE A 24 -11.93 -12.87 -9.89
CA PHE A 24 -12.15 -11.45 -9.67
C PHE A 24 -10.87 -10.62 -9.80
N TRP A 25 -11.04 -9.33 -10.11
CA TRP A 25 -10.03 -8.32 -9.79
C TRP A 25 -10.04 -8.04 -8.30
N ILE A 26 -8.86 -8.00 -7.69
CA ILE A 26 -8.71 -7.85 -6.25
C ILE A 26 -7.71 -6.73 -5.99
N THR A 27 -8.19 -5.66 -5.38
CA THR A 27 -7.31 -4.65 -4.78
C THR A 27 -7.27 -4.89 -3.29
N LEU A 28 -6.06 -5.02 -2.72
CA LEU A 28 -5.87 -5.00 -1.28
C LEU A 28 -5.19 -3.69 -0.92
N ASP A 29 -5.90 -2.83 -0.17
CA ASP A 29 -5.33 -1.67 0.50
C ASP A 29 -4.75 -2.10 1.85
N TYR A 30 -3.45 -1.87 2.05
CA TYR A 30 -2.75 -2.25 3.27
C TYR A 30 -1.65 -1.27 3.65
N ASP A 31 -1.44 -1.12 4.96
CA ASP A 31 -0.33 -0.32 5.52
C ASP A 31 1.03 -0.93 5.12
N LEU A 32 1.99 -0.07 4.75
CA LEU A 32 3.34 -0.45 4.30
C LEU A 32 4.00 -1.52 5.19
N LYS A 33 3.74 -1.53 6.50
CA LYS A 33 4.28 -2.53 7.44
C LYS A 33 3.92 -3.99 7.11
N TYR A 34 2.86 -4.23 6.32
CA TYR A 34 2.43 -5.56 5.90
C TYR A 34 2.96 -5.97 4.53
N HIS A 35 3.76 -5.13 3.86
CA HIS A 35 4.21 -5.37 2.49
C HIS A 35 4.97 -6.69 2.33
N SER A 36 5.87 -7.02 3.26
CA SER A 36 6.59 -8.30 3.24
C SER A 36 5.64 -9.50 3.31
N TRP A 37 4.62 -9.45 4.19
CA TRP A 37 3.64 -10.52 4.30
C TRP A 37 2.83 -10.71 3.01
N VAL A 38 2.39 -9.61 2.37
CA VAL A 38 1.65 -9.67 1.10
C VAL A 38 2.50 -10.30 -0.02
N LEU A 39 3.79 -10.00 -0.07
CA LEU A 39 4.73 -10.64 -1.01
C LEU A 39 4.92 -12.13 -0.70
N GLU A 40 5.08 -12.49 0.58
CA GLU A 40 5.24 -13.88 1.04
C GLU A 40 4.03 -14.76 0.69
N GLN A 41 2.80 -14.22 0.76
CA GLN A 41 1.60 -14.96 0.34
C GLN A 41 1.53 -15.16 -1.19
N GLY A 42 2.36 -14.47 -1.96
CA GLY A 42 2.38 -14.61 -3.42
C GLY A 42 1.18 -13.99 -4.13
N PHE A 43 0.45 -13.07 -3.50
CA PHE A 43 -0.73 -12.43 -4.11
C PHE A 43 -0.41 -11.73 -5.42
N ASN A 44 0.76 -11.09 -5.51
CA ASN A 44 1.25 -10.43 -6.74
C ASN A 44 1.59 -11.39 -7.89
N LYS A 45 1.48 -12.72 -7.70
CA LYS A 45 1.58 -13.70 -8.80
C LYS A 45 0.26 -13.88 -9.56
N TYR A 46 -0.83 -13.29 -9.07
CA TYR A 46 -2.12 -13.31 -9.75
C TYR A 46 -2.30 -12.03 -10.56
N ASP A 47 -2.47 -12.15 -11.88
CA ASP A 47 -2.43 -11.01 -12.81
C ASP A 47 -3.56 -9.96 -12.60
N LYS A 48 -4.64 -10.33 -11.89
CA LYS A 48 -5.74 -9.41 -11.54
C LYS A 48 -5.65 -8.90 -10.10
N PHE A 49 -4.50 -9.05 -9.44
CA PHE A 49 -4.26 -8.49 -8.12
C PHE A 49 -3.56 -7.14 -8.20
N ILE A 50 -4.04 -6.18 -7.40
CA ILE A 50 -3.47 -4.84 -7.26
C ILE A 50 -3.04 -4.64 -5.81
N SER A 51 -1.74 -4.48 -5.59
CA SER A 51 -1.20 -4.04 -4.29
C SER A 51 -1.40 -2.53 -4.13
N MET A 52 -2.35 -2.11 -3.29
CA MET A 52 -2.50 -0.71 -2.90
C MET A 52 -1.78 -0.49 -1.57
N ILE A 53 -0.55 0.02 -1.66
CA ILE A 53 0.34 0.19 -0.50
C ILE A 53 0.13 1.57 0.11
N SER A 54 -0.41 1.61 1.32
CA SER A 54 -0.70 2.84 2.05
C SER A 54 0.50 3.32 2.87
N ALA A 55 1.14 4.41 2.41
CA ALA A 55 2.19 5.14 3.13
C ALA A 55 1.63 6.43 3.74
N LYS A 56 1.47 6.45 5.08
CA LYS A 56 0.88 7.58 5.80
C LYS A 56 1.90 8.70 5.98
N LEU A 57 1.60 9.87 5.42
CA LEU A 57 2.42 11.08 5.57
C LEU A 57 1.52 12.28 5.93
N PRO A 58 1.13 12.43 7.21
CA PRO A 58 0.23 13.49 7.64
C PRO A 58 0.87 14.88 7.43
N ASN A 59 0.05 15.90 7.22
CA ASN A 59 0.48 17.28 6.99
C ASN A 59 1.46 17.45 5.81
N ILE A 60 1.30 16.63 4.76
CA ILE A 60 2.16 16.64 3.56
C ILE A 60 2.25 18.00 2.86
N ASP A 61 1.27 18.89 3.08
CA ASP A 61 1.26 20.26 2.54
C ASP A 61 2.21 21.22 3.26
N GLN A 62 2.69 20.88 4.47
CA GLN A 62 3.69 21.69 5.18
C GLN A 62 5.13 21.46 4.66
N LEU A 63 5.33 20.45 3.82
CA LEU A 63 6.63 20.15 3.24
C LEU A 63 7.02 21.21 2.19
N ASN A 64 8.27 21.66 2.25
CA ASN A 64 8.79 22.57 1.24
C ASN A 64 9.05 21.84 -0.11
N ARG A 65 9.30 22.63 -1.16
CA ARG A 65 9.52 22.12 -2.53
C ARG A 65 10.70 21.14 -2.69
N ASN A 66 11.61 21.07 -1.72
CA ASN A 66 12.80 20.23 -1.77
C ASN A 66 12.57 18.85 -1.13
N ALA A 67 11.44 18.64 -0.44
CA ALA A 67 11.15 17.38 0.24
C ALA A 67 11.10 16.19 -0.73
N ARG A 68 11.67 15.06 -0.30
CA ARG A 68 11.75 13.81 -1.06
C ARG A 68 11.16 12.65 -0.27
N LEU A 69 10.50 11.72 -0.96
CA LEU A 69 10.16 10.40 -0.44
C LEU A 69 11.17 9.38 -0.96
N LYS A 70 11.69 8.54 -0.07
CA LYS A 70 12.58 7.43 -0.44
C LYS A 70 11.82 6.10 -0.34
N LEU A 71 11.90 5.30 -1.39
CA LEU A 71 11.55 3.88 -1.38
C LEU A 71 12.86 3.11 -1.18
N ASP A 72 13.01 2.57 0.01
CA ASP A 72 14.25 1.96 0.47
C ASP A 72 14.16 0.43 0.50
N ASP A 73 15.32 -0.21 0.56
CA ASP A 73 15.39 -1.62 0.92
C ASP A 73 15.27 -1.78 2.45
N LYS A 74 14.90 -2.98 2.91
CA LYS A 74 14.84 -3.28 4.35
C LYS A 74 16.22 -3.18 5.00
N ASP A 75 17.25 -3.55 4.27
CA ASP A 75 18.66 -3.46 4.66
C ASP A 75 19.55 -3.32 3.42
N PHE A 76 20.85 -3.08 3.59
CA PHE A 76 21.79 -2.87 2.49
C PHE A 76 21.84 -4.09 1.55
N LYS A 77 21.36 -3.90 0.31
CA LYS A 77 21.31 -4.94 -0.74
C LYS A 77 20.58 -6.22 -0.29
N PHE A 78 19.48 -6.06 0.44
CA PHE A 78 18.72 -7.18 0.97
C PHE A 78 17.80 -7.81 -0.09
N SER A 79 16.92 -7.02 -0.71
CA SER A 79 15.96 -7.51 -1.71
C SER A 79 15.85 -6.64 -2.95
N ASN A 80 16.18 -5.35 -2.86
CA ASN A 80 16.02 -4.41 -3.95
C ASN A 80 17.35 -4.20 -4.70
N ASN A 81 17.27 -3.92 -6.01
CA ASN A 81 18.45 -3.57 -6.82
C ASN A 81 19.03 -2.18 -6.49
N GLY A 82 18.33 -1.40 -5.66
CA GLY A 82 18.71 -0.05 -5.29
C GLY A 82 17.60 0.64 -4.51
N VAL A 83 17.67 1.97 -4.47
CA VAL A 83 16.71 2.83 -3.77
C VAL A 83 16.17 3.85 -4.75
N TRP A 84 14.90 4.22 -4.60
CA TRP A 84 14.26 5.24 -5.42
C TRP A 84 13.96 6.47 -4.58
N VAL A 85 14.27 7.66 -5.09
CA VAL A 85 14.07 8.93 -4.38
C VAL A 85 13.24 9.88 -5.25
N HIS A 86 12.01 10.12 -4.83
CA HIS A 86 11.03 10.91 -5.58
C HIS A 86 10.82 12.28 -4.94
N PRO A 87 10.81 13.38 -5.71
CA PRO A 87 10.29 14.65 -5.22
C PRO A 87 8.82 14.53 -4.82
N ILE A 88 8.46 14.95 -3.59
CA ILE A 88 7.07 14.87 -3.11
C ILE A 88 6.11 15.60 -4.05
N ARG A 89 6.53 16.75 -4.59
CA ARG A 89 5.73 17.52 -5.56
C ARG A 89 5.37 16.74 -6.83
N GLN A 90 6.19 15.78 -7.25
CA GLN A 90 5.89 14.96 -8.44
C GLN A 90 4.90 13.84 -8.15
N LEU A 91 4.72 13.47 -6.88
CA LEU A 91 3.74 12.47 -6.45
C LEU A 91 2.35 13.06 -6.18
N LYS A 92 2.26 14.40 -6.06
CA LYS A 92 1.03 15.12 -5.77
C LYS A 92 0.49 15.78 -7.04
N THR A 93 -0.51 15.17 -7.67
CA THR A 93 -1.22 15.76 -8.82
C THR A 93 -2.72 15.79 -8.55
N GLN A 94 -3.45 16.71 -9.18
CA GLN A 94 -4.91 16.77 -9.04
C GLN A 94 -5.58 15.51 -9.59
N ALA A 95 -5.01 14.88 -10.62
CA ALA A 95 -5.54 13.66 -11.23
C ALA A 95 -5.40 12.43 -10.32
N THR A 96 -4.55 12.50 -9.29
CA THR A 96 -4.29 11.41 -8.34
C THR A 96 -4.76 11.76 -6.93
N LEU A 97 -5.49 12.86 -6.76
CA LEU A 97 -6.04 13.31 -5.48
C LEU A 97 -7.53 12.99 -5.45
N THR A 98 -7.96 12.20 -4.48
CA THR A 98 -9.36 12.12 -4.07
C THR A 98 -9.56 13.09 -2.92
N THR A 99 -10.37 14.13 -3.10
CA THR A 99 -10.57 15.13 -2.03
C THR A 99 -11.53 14.60 -0.97
N TRP A 100 -11.56 15.23 0.21
CA TRP A 100 -12.52 14.84 1.26
C TRP A 100 -13.97 15.05 0.82
N GLU A 101 -14.22 16.07 -0.03
CA GLU A 101 -15.53 16.27 -0.64
C GLU A 101 -15.89 15.14 -1.61
N GLU A 102 -14.95 14.39 -2.15
CA GLU A 102 -15.21 13.19 -2.95
C GLU A 102 -15.29 11.93 -2.08
N TYR A 103 -14.61 11.94 -0.93
CA TYR A 103 -14.51 10.84 0.03
C TYR A 103 -15.64 10.80 1.08
N LYS A 104 -16.65 11.64 0.90
CA LYS A 104 -17.77 11.95 1.82
C LYS A 104 -18.67 10.78 2.27
N ASP A 105 -18.50 9.59 1.69
CA ASP A 105 -19.24 8.39 2.09
C ASP A 105 -18.46 7.49 3.08
N ASP A 106 -17.19 7.79 3.37
CA ASP A 106 -16.43 7.07 4.39
C ASP A 106 -16.81 7.61 5.78
N LYS A 107 -17.41 6.74 6.60
CA LYS A 107 -17.79 7.07 7.97
C LYS A 107 -16.63 6.69 8.88
N GLU A 108 -16.26 7.58 9.80
CA GLU A 108 -15.38 7.22 10.91
C GLU A 108 -15.98 6.00 11.63
N VAL A 109 -15.20 4.93 11.75
CA VAL A 109 -15.54 3.71 12.49
C VAL A 109 -14.82 3.71 13.82
#